data_AF-A0A9N9IMU0-F1
#
_entry.id   AF-A0A9N9IMU0-F1
#
_cell.length_a   1.000
_cell.length_b   1.000
_cell.length_c   1.000
_cell.angle_alpha   90.00
_cell.angle_beta   90.00
_cell.angle_gamma   90.00
#
_symmetry.space_group_name_H-M   'P 1'
#
loop_
_entity.id
_entity.type
_entity.pdbx_description
1 polymer ?
#
loop_
_entity_poly.entity_id
_entity_poly.type
_entity_poly.pdbx_seq_one_letter_code
_entity_poly.pdbx_strand_id
1 'polypeptide(L)'
;WMDNTDEYERLDQVPYSLRLLYRASRDGNKATKFHQKCDNKGATIVVAKIEGSETIVGGYNPLYWDSSNEYKNSSLSFIFLIQDRNNSDKGFTLGRIIHDNDSAIYNNSSYGPTFGGGYDLLCLFNKWSSNQNSYNSYGNIGLPSEFKVSDWEVFKVLKKS
;
A
#
# COMPACT_ATOMS: atom_id res chain seq x y z
N TRP A 1 10.33 6.07 7.17
CA TRP A 1 8.97 5.93 6.60
C TRP A 1 7.90 5.58 7.65
N MET A 2 7.97 4.42 8.33
CA MET A 2 6.96 4.02 9.35
C MET A 2 6.99 4.82 10.65
N ASP A 3 8.17 5.17 11.17
CA ASP A 3 8.32 5.96 12.40
C ASP A 3 8.36 7.48 12.16
N ASN A 4 8.21 7.91 10.90
CA ASN A 4 8.38 9.30 10.48
C ASN A 4 9.74 9.93 10.93
N THR A 5 10.80 9.13 10.90
CA THR A 5 12.18 9.53 11.19
C THR A 5 13.12 9.15 10.04
N ASP A 6 14.21 9.90 9.90
CA ASP A 6 15.34 9.66 9.00
C ASP A 6 16.59 9.17 9.75
N GLU A 7 16.44 8.80 11.04
CA GLU A 7 17.55 8.38 11.92
C GLU A 7 18.21 7.04 11.54
N TYR A 8 17.67 6.30 10.57
CA TYR A 8 18.19 5.00 10.15
C TYR A 8 19.06 5.14 8.90
N GLU A 9 20.37 5.13 9.08
CA GLU A 9 21.34 5.19 8.00
C GLU A 9 21.61 3.81 7.37
N ARG A 10 21.36 2.73 8.13
CA ARG A 10 21.60 1.35 7.71
C ARG A 10 20.39 0.44 7.93
N LEU A 11 20.27 -0.59 7.09
CA LEU A 11 19.16 -1.55 7.15
C LEU A 11 19.12 -2.38 8.45
N ASP A 12 20.27 -2.61 9.08
CA ASP A 12 20.36 -3.29 10.38
C ASP A 12 19.75 -2.45 11.52
N GLN A 13 19.78 -1.13 11.40
CA GLN A 13 19.19 -0.18 12.36
C GLN A 13 17.67 -0.07 12.26
N VAL A 14 17.07 -0.44 11.12
CA VAL A 14 15.62 -0.40 10.94
C VAL A 14 14.96 -1.38 11.92
N PRO A 15 14.09 -0.93 12.84
CA PRO A 15 13.54 -1.76 13.92
C PRO A 15 12.39 -2.64 13.43
N TYR A 16 12.30 -2.89 12.13
CA TYR A 16 11.21 -3.62 11.51
C TYR A 16 11.72 -4.74 10.61
N SER A 17 10.98 -5.85 10.61
CA SER A 17 11.13 -6.94 9.65
C SER A 17 9.81 -7.15 8.91
N LEU A 18 9.93 -7.66 7.67
CA LEU A 18 8.79 -7.92 6.79
C LEU A 18 8.59 -9.42 6.65
N ARG A 19 7.36 -9.89 6.89
CA ARG A 19 6.97 -11.28 6.66
C ARG A 19 5.91 -11.37 5.57
N LEU A 20 6.24 -12.03 4.47
CA LEU A 20 5.32 -12.22 3.34
C LEU A 20 4.04 -12.95 3.78
N LEU A 21 2.87 -12.33 3.56
CA LEU A 21 1.56 -12.92 3.80
C LEU A 21 0.94 -13.43 2.49
N TYR A 22 0.98 -12.59 1.45
CA TYR A 22 0.32 -12.81 0.18
C TYR A 22 1.24 -12.40 -0.97
N ARG A 23 1.25 -13.18 -2.05
CA ARG A 23 1.83 -12.83 -3.35
C ARG A 23 0.87 -13.28 -4.44
N ALA A 24 0.47 -12.37 -5.33
CA ALA A 24 -0.57 -12.65 -6.31
C ALA A 24 -0.22 -13.82 -7.25
N SER A 25 1.02 -13.86 -7.74
CA SER A 25 1.52 -14.97 -8.57
C SER A 25 1.56 -16.33 -7.86
N ARG A 26 1.70 -16.36 -6.52
CA ARG A 26 1.77 -17.60 -5.72
C ARG A 26 0.40 -18.05 -5.24
N ASP A 27 -0.40 -17.12 -4.74
CA ASP A 27 -1.60 -17.41 -3.95
C ASP A 27 -2.90 -17.28 -4.76
N GLY A 28 -2.80 -16.75 -5.99
CA GLY A 28 -3.91 -16.47 -6.89
C GLY A 28 -4.40 -15.03 -6.76
N ASN A 29 -4.42 -14.31 -7.89
CA ASN A 29 -4.76 -12.88 -7.96
C ASN A 29 -6.28 -12.64 -7.85
N LYS A 30 -6.83 -12.80 -6.64
CA LYS A 30 -8.25 -12.57 -6.31
C LYS A 30 -8.39 -11.88 -4.96
N ALA A 31 -9.34 -10.96 -4.84
CA ALA A 31 -9.70 -10.29 -3.58
C ALA A 31 -9.94 -11.30 -2.44
N THR A 32 -10.64 -12.39 -2.72
CA THR A 32 -10.89 -13.46 -1.74
C THR A 32 -9.61 -14.12 -1.22
N LYS A 33 -8.57 -14.25 -2.04
CA LYS A 33 -7.26 -14.80 -1.64
C LYS A 33 -6.45 -13.82 -0.82
N PHE A 34 -6.53 -12.53 -1.16
CA PHE A 34 -5.98 -11.45 -0.36
C PHE A 34 -6.59 -11.45 1.05
N HIS A 35 -7.92 -11.36 1.16
CA HIS A 35 -8.61 -11.31 2.45
C HIS A 35 -8.37 -12.58 3.30
N GLN A 36 -8.40 -13.77 2.69
CA GLN A 36 -8.05 -15.04 3.38
C GLN A 36 -6.68 -15.02 4.05
N LYS A 37 -5.71 -14.28 3.49
CA LYS A 37 -4.32 -14.26 3.97
C LYS A 37 -3.99 -13.03 4.82
N CYS A 38 -4.61 -11.89 4.55
CA CYS A 38 -4.24 -10.58 5.09
C CYS A 38 -5.19 -10.06 6.15
N ASP A 39 -6.42 -10.56 6.24
CA ASP A 39 -7.37 -10.09 7.25
C ASP A 39 -6.88 -10.42 8.67
N ASN A 40 -7.09 -9.46 9.56
CA ASN A 40 -6.73 -9.51 10.98
C ASN A 40 -5.25 -9.80 11.25
N LYS A 41 -4.36 -9.46 10.31
CA LYS A 41 -2.90 -9.70 10.47
C LYS A 41 -2.14 -8.53 11.11
N GLY A 42 -2.82 -7.43 11.43
CA GLY A 42 -2.18 -6.21 11.92
C GLY A 42 -1.52 -5.43 10.79
N ALA A 43 -0.53 -4.61 11.13
CA ALA A 43 0.08 -3.69 10.18
C ALA A 43 0.70 -4.41 8.98
N THR A 44 0.46 -3.87 7.79
CA THR A 44 0.97 -4.44 6.52
C THR A 44 1.48 -3.37 5.57
N ILE A 45 2.48 -3.72 4.77
CA ILE A 45 2.85 -2.98 3.56
C ILE A 45 2.44 -3.78 2.32
N VAL A 46 1.82 -3.08 1.36
CA VAL A 46 1.49 -3.58 0.03
C VAL A 46 2.51 -3.03 -0.96
N VAL A 47 3.02 -3.89 -1.83
CA VAL A 47 4.03 -3.57 -2.84
C VAL A 47 3.59 -4.15 -4.18
N ALA A 48 3.46 -3.33 -5.21
CA ALA A 48 3.03 -3.75 -6.54
C ALA A 48 3.95 -3.20 -7.63
N LYS A 49 4.37 -4.06 -8.56
CA LYS A 49 5.24 -3.68 -9.67
C LYS A 49 4.42 -3.41 -10.92
N ILE A 50 4.47 -2.20 -11.45
CA ILE A 50 3.78 -1.85 -12.70
C ILE A 50 4.30 -2.72 -13.85
N GLU A 51 3.38 -3.22 -14.67
CA GLU A 51 3.73 -4.06 -15.82
C GLU A 51 4.53 -3.27 -16.86
N GLY A 52 5.61 -3.87 -17.38
CA GLY A 52 6.46 -3.23 -18.39
C GLY A 52 7.40 -2.14 -17.89
N SER A 53 7.51 -1.92 -16.57
CA SER A 53 8.46 -0.97 -16.00
C SER A 53 9.11 -1.51 -14.71
N GLU A 54 10.08 -0.76 -14.18
CA GLU A 54 10.69 -1.00 -12.87
C GLU A 54 10.04 -0.14 -11.76
N THR A 55 8.90 0.47 -12.07
CA THR A 55 8.13 1.32 -11.15
C THR A 55 7.40 0.48 -10.12
N ILE A 56 7.51 0.87 -8.86
CA ILE A 56 6.81 0.24 -7.74
C ILE A 56 5.81 1.23 -7.15
N VAL A 57 4.61 0.76 -6.87
CA VAL A 57 3.58 1.49 -6.13
C VAL A 57 3.12 0.67 -4.93
N GLY A 58 2.57 1.33 -3.94
CA GLY A 58 2.08 0.62 -2.77
C GLY A 58 1.58 1.53 -1.67
N GLY A 59 1.34 0.92 -0.52
CA GLY A 59 0.90 1.64 0.66
C GLY A 59 1.08 0.83 1.94
N TYR A 60 1.14 1.55 3.05
CA TYR A 60 1.25 1.00 4.38
C TYR A 60 -0.05 1.20 5.13
N ASN A 61 -0.64 0.09 5.55
CA ASN A 61 -1.78 0.07 6.46
C ASN A 61 -1.25 -0.24 7.88
N PRO A 62 -1.23 0.74 8.81
CA PRO A 62 -0.79 0.51 10.20
C PRO A 62 -1.81 -0.23 11.05
N LEU A 63 -3.04 -0.40 10.56
CA LEU A 63 -4.14 -1.04 11.27
C LEU A 63 -4.18 -2.54 10.93
N TYR A 64 -5.27 -3.01 10.33
CA TYR A 64 -5.48 -4.36 9.84
C TYR A 64 -6.54 -4.31 8.72
N TRP A 65 -6.63 -5.38 7.94
CA TRP A 65 -7.72 -5.62 6.99
C TRP A 65 -8.79 -6.49 7.65
N ASP A 66 -10.07 -6.31 7.34
CA ASP A 66 -11.14 -7.10 7.98
C ASP A 66 -12.40 -7.36 7.15
N SER A 67 -12.39 -7.05 5.85
CA SER A 67 -13.55 -7.28 4.97
C SER A 67 -14.86 -6.63 5.46
N SER A 68 -14.80 -5.59 6.29
CA SER A 68 -15.98 -4.98 6.91
C SER A 68 -16.87 -4.19 5.94
N ASN A 69 -16.38 -3.87 4.75
CA ASN A 69 -16.95 -2.89 3.82
C ASN A 69 -17.00 -1.46 4.37
N GLU A 70 -16.14 -1.14 5.34
CA GLU A 70 -16.04 0.18 5.96
C GLU A 70 -14.68 0.84 5.74
N TYR A 71 -14.67 2.16 5.92
CA TYR A 71 -13.44 2.93 6.00
C TYR A 71 -12.86 2.89 7.42
N LYS A 72 -11.52 2.89 7.50
CA LYS A 72 -10.78 3.06 8.75
C LYS A 72 -9.88 4.29 8.64
N ASN A 73 -9.89 5.10 9.71
CA ASN A 73 -9.09 6.30 9.80
C ASN A 73 -7.69 5.98 10.35
N SER A 74 -6.65 6.61 9.80
CA SER A 74 -5.29 6.47 10.32
C SER A 74 -4.37 7.55 9.79
N SER A 75 -3.88 8.44 10.66
CA SER A 75 -2.88 9.46 10.32
C SER A 75 -1.48 8.89 10.00
N LEU A 76 -1.19 7.66 10.41
CA LEU A 76 0.09 6.98 10.17
C LEU A 76 0.15 6.25 8.83
N SER A 77 -0.97 6.19 8.10
CA SER A 77 -1.04 5.52 6.81
C SER A 77 -0.34 6.35 5.74
N PHE A 78 0.21 5.70 4.72
CA PHE A 78 0.75 6.38 3.55
C PHE A 78 0.70 5.48 2.32
N ILE A 79 0.71 6.13 1.15
CA ILE A 79 0.95 5.49 -0.15
C ILE A 79 2.29 5.97 -0.71
N PHE A 80 2.86 5.23 -1.64
CA PHE A 80 4.14 5.59 -2.23
C PHE A 80 4.25 5.21 -3.71
N LEU A 81 5.14 5.92 -4.39
CA LEU A 81 5.58 5.70 -5.75
C LEU A 81 7.11 5.71 -5.78
N ILE A 82 7.72 4.63 -6.27
CA ILE A 82 9.16 4.54 -6.58
C ILE A 82 9.25 4.50 -8.10
N GLN A 83 9.83 5.52 -8.74
CA GLN A 83 9.86 5.60 -10.21
C GLN A 83 10.66 4.43 -10.83
N ASP A 84 11.75 4.01 -10.21
CA ASP A 84 12.61 2.92 -10.69
C ASP A 84 13.30 2.21 -9.53
N ARG A 85 12.91 0.95 -9.25
CA ARG A 85 13.48 0.19 -8.12
C ARG A 85 14.98 -0.11 -8.27
N ASN A 86 15.55 0.04 -9.46
CA ASN A 86 16.96 -0.21 -9.71
C ASN A 86 17.79 1.09 -9.75
N ASN A 87 17.14 2.26 -9.62
CA ASN A 87 17.81 3.55 -9.67
C ASN A 87 17.19 4.54 -8.67
N SER A 88 17.86 4.72 -7.53
CA SER A 88 17.44 5.64 -6.47
C SER A 88 17.38 7.11 -6.90
N ASP A 89 18.10 7.50 -7.96
CA ASP A 89 18.16 8.89 -8.42
C ASP A 89 16.91 9.28 -9.20
N LYS A 90 16.13 8.31 -9.70
CA LYS A 90 14.89 8.57 -10.46
C LYS A 90 13.70 9.00 -9.60
N GLY A 91 13.87 9.00 -8.29
CA GLY A 91 12.93 9.58 -7.36
C GLY A 91 12.05 8.57 -6.63
N PHE A 92 11.51 9.09 -5.54
CA PHE A 92 10.55 8.45 -4.66
C PHE A 92 9.56 9.53 -4.20
N THR A 93 8.29 9.20 -4.16
CA THR A 93 7.24 10.10 -3.67
C THR A 93 6.39 9.37 -2.65
N LEU A 94 6.14 10.05 -1.52
CA LEU A 94 5.35 9.56 -0.41
C LEU A 94 4.10 10.44 -0.25
N GLY A 95 2.93 9.81 -0.24
CA GLY A 95 1.65 10.47 0.04
C GLY A 95 1.22 10.12 1.45
N ARG A 96 1.14 11.11 2.33
CA ARG A 96 0.63 10.95 3.69
C ARG A 96 -0.79 11.51 3.77
N ILE A 97 -1.52 11.09 4.79
CA ILE A 97 -2.85 11.63 5.07
C ILE A 97 -2.80 13.17 5.15
N ILE A 98 -3.70 13.84 4.43
CA ILE A 98 -3.74 15.31 4.32
C ILE A 98 -4.70 15.97 5.32
N HIS A 99 -5.72 15.25 5.80
CA HIS A 99 -6.66 15.75 6.81
C HIS A 99 -6.85 14.78 7.99
N ASP A 100 -7.01 15.35 9.18
CA ASP A 100 -7.35 14.57 10.38
C ASP A 100 -8.69 13.86 10.18
N ASN A 101 -8.75 12.57 10.54
CA ASN A 101 -9.91 11.69 10.33
C ASN A 101 -10.23 11.32 8.87
N ASP A 102 -9.30 11.49 7.94
CA ASP A 102 -9.48 10.96 6.59
C ASP A 102 -9.63 9.43 6.59
N SER A 103 -10.48 8.98 5.66
CA SER A 103 -10.72 7.58 5.34
C SER A 103 -9.48 6.94 4.72
N ALA A 104 -8.52 6.53 5.56
CA ALA A 104 -7.21 6.06 5.12
C ALA A 104 -7.26 4.70 4.40
N ILE A 105 -8.07 3.75 4.89
CA ILE A 105 -8.12 2.38 4.40
C ILE A 105 -9.57 1.99 4.14
N TYR A 106 -9.87 1.39 2.99
CA TYR A 106 -11.19 0.85 2.70
C TYR A 106 -11.18 -0.68 2.70
N ASN A 107 -12.04 -1.31 3.52
CA ASN A 107 -12.04 -2.75 3.76
C ASN A 107 -13.15 -3.48 3.00
N ASN A 108 -13.35 -3.17 1.72
CA ASN A 108 -14.36 -3.85 0.92
C ASN A 108 -13.98 -5.30 0.65
N SER A 109 -14.85 -6.25 1.01
CA SER A 109 -14.58 -7.69 0.93
C SER A 109 -14.42 -8.21 -0.51
N SER A 110 -14.85 -7.43 -1.49
CA SER A 110 -14.75 -7.75 -2.92
C SER A 110 -13.53 -7.11 -3.59
N TYR A 111 -12.79 -6.24 -2.89
CA TYR A 111 -11.66 -5.50 -3.44
C TYR A 111 -10.33 -6.11 -2.96
N GLY A 112 -9.24 -5.78 -3.64
CA GLY A 112 -7.91 -5.96 -3.07
C GLY A 112 -7.59 -4.82 -2.09
N PRO A 113 -6.29 -4.57 -1.85
CA PRO A 113 -5.87 -3.40 -1.09
C PRO A 113 -6.46 -2.12 -1.65
N THR A 114 -7.03 -1.31 -0.76
CA THR A 114 -7.63 -0.03 -1.11
C THR A 114 -7.25 1.02 -0.08
N PHE A 115 -6.59 2.07 -0.55
CA PHE A 115 -6.14 3.21 0.25
C PHE A 115 -6.92 4.46 -0.19
N GLY A 116 -7.42 5.21 0.79
CA GLY A 116 -7.97 6.55 0.63
C GLY A 116 -9.47 6.54 0.38
N GLY A 117 -10.16 7.56 0.89
CA GLY A 117 -11.61 7.75 0.75
C GLY A 117 -12.04 7.93 -0.70
N GLY A 118 -11.12 8.40 -1.55
CA GLY A 118 -11.34 8.61 -2.97
C GLY A 118 -10.92 7.43 -3.86
N TYR A 119 -10.49 6.29 -3.30
CA TYR A 119 -9.78 5.23 -4.04
C TYR A 119 -8.42 5.68 -4.60
N ASP A 120 -7.67 6.40 -3.78
CA ASP A 120 -6.35 6.97 -4.09
C ASP A 120 -5.35 5.92 -4.59
N LEU A 121 -5.46 4.69 -4.08
CA LEU A 121 -4.82 3.50 -4.66
C LEU A 121 -5.72 2.30 -4.45
N LEU A 122 -6.23 1.73 -5.54
CA LEU A 122 -7.18 0.62 -5.55
C LEU A 122 -6.67 -0.53 -6.42
N CYS A 123 -6.79 -1.75 -5.90
CA CYS A 123 -6.67 -2.98 -6.67
C CYS A 123 -8.05 -3.64 -6.84
N LEU A 124 -8.59 -3.67 -8.05
CA LEU A 124 -9.89 -4.26 -8.40
C LEU A 124 -9.75 -5.24 -9.58
N PHE A 125 -9.92 -6.54 -9.33
CA PHE A 125 -9.92 -7.60 -10.37
C PHE A 125 -8.75 -7.50 -11.38
N ASN A 126 -7.51 -7.56 -10.90
CA ASN A 126 -6.26 -7.43 -11.69
C ASN A 126 -6.02 -6.04 -12.30
N LYS A 127 -6.93 -5.09 -12.13
CA LYS A 127 -6.76 -3.70 -12.54
C LYS A 127 -6.39 -2.85 -11.34
N TRP A 128 -5.35 -2.05 -11.49
CA TRP A 128 -4.99 -1.04 -10.49
C TRP A 128 -5.40 0.33 -11.00
N SER A 129 -5.83 1.17 -10.08
CA SER A 129 -6.23 2.54 -10.38
C SER A 129 -5.91 3.47 -9.22
N SER A 130 -5.79 4.75 -9.53
CA SER A 130 -5.64 5.80 -8.54
C SER A 130 -6.58 6.96 -8.86
N ASN A 131 -7.18 7.53 -7.82
CA ASN A 131 -7.88 8.80 -7.91
C ASN A 131 -7.02 9.89 -7.28
N GLN A 132 -6.54 10.82 -8.09
CA GLN A 132 -5.66 11.91 -7.66
C GLN A 132 -6.38 13.27 -7.73
N ASN A 133 -7.73 13.27 -7.72
CA ASN A 133 -8.57 14.47 -7.70
C ASN A 133 -8.71 15.07 -6.29
N SER A 134 -9.43 16.18 -6.15
CA SER A 134 -9.55 17.00 -4.92
C SER A 134 -10.20 16.32 -3.70
N TYR A 135 -10.66 15.08 -3.81
CA TYR A 135 -11.30 14.32 -2.71
C TYR A 135 -10.41 13.15 -2.26
N ASN A 136 -9.09 13.27 -2.42
CA ASN A 136 -8.11 12.27 -2.03
C ASN A 136 -7.71 12.42 -0.56
N SER A 137 -7.36 11.31 0.08
CA SER A 137 -6.84 11.28 1.44
C SER A 137 -5.33 11.46 1.51
N TYR A 138 -4.57 11.13 0.45
CA TYR A 138 -3.10 11.09 0.49
C TYR A 138 -2.38 12.20 -0.31
N GLY A 139 -3.12 13.15 -0.89
CA GLY A 139 -2.57 14.13 -1.82
C GLY A 139 -2.16 13.52 -3.18
N ASN A 140 -1.78 14.37 -4.13
CA ASN A 140 -1.35 13.92 -5.45
C ASN A 140 0.15 13.56 -5.41
N ILE A 141 0.47 12.29 -5.66
CA ILE A 141 1.84 11.76 -5.69
C ILE A 141 2.27 11.29 -7.10
N GLY A 142 1.48 11.60 -8.13
CA GLY A 142 1.79 11.26 -9.51
C GLY A 142 1.53 9.79 -9.88
N LEU A 143 0.61 9.11 -9.18
CA LEU A 143 0.20 7.77 -9.58
C LEU A 143 -0.56 7.80 -10.92
N PRO A 144 -0.36 6.79 -11.81
CA PRO A 144 -1.17 6.68 -13.02
C PRO A 144 -2.63 6.42 -12.67
N SER A 145 -3.57 7.00 -13.43
CA SER A 145 -5.01 6.86 -13.19
C SER A 145 -5.47 5.39 -13.26
N GLU A 146 -4.96 4.65 -14.25
CA GLU A 146 -5.19 3.22 -14.41
C GLU A 146 -3.91 2.54 -14.90
N PHE A 147 -3.60 1.37 -14.36
CA PHE A 147 -2.42 0.60 -14.74
C PHE A 147 -2.59 -0.89 -14.41
N LYS A 148 -1.74 -1.71 -15.02
CA LYS A 148 -1.60 -3.12 -14.72
C LYS A 148 -0.33 -3.34 -13.91
N VAL A 149 -0.33 -4.41 -13.12
CA VAL A 149 0.84 -4.83 -12.34
C VAL A 149 1.25 -6.22 -12.78
N SER A 150 2.57 -6.44 -12.85
CA SER A 150 3.15 -7.75 -13.18
C SER A 150 3.04 -8.73 -12.00
N ASP A 151 3.20 -8.24 -10.77
CA ASP A 151 2.91 -8.96 -9.54
C ASP A 151 2.70 -7.97 -8.39
N TRP A 152 2.13 -8.43 -7.29
CA TRP A 152 2.02 -7.65 -6.06
C TRP A 152 2.02 -8.54 -4.82
N GLU A 153 2.56 -7.98 -3.74
CA GLU A 153 2.86 -8.66 -2.49
C GLU A 153 2.32 -7.86 -1.30
N VAL A 154 1.97 -8.59 -0.24
CA VAL A 154 1.63 -8.01 1.06
C VAL A 154 2.50 -8.62 2.13
N PHE A 155 3.17 -7.75 2.88
CA PHE A 155 4.02 -8.14 4.00
C PHE A 155 3.42 -7.64 5.30
N LYS A 156 3.38 -8.52 6.31
CA LYS A 156 3.18 -8.12 7.70
C LYS A 156 4.41 -7.37 8.18
N VAL A 157 4.19 -6.24 8.84
CA VAL A 157 5.24 -5.48 9.53
C VAL A 157 5.38 -6.00 10.95
N LEU A 158 6.60 -6.33 11.35
CA LEU A 158 6.94 -6.85 12.67
C LEU A 158 8.02 -5.97 13.29
N LYS A 159 7.79 -5.47 14.51
CA LYS A 159 8.83 -4.79 15.27
C LYS A 159 9.87 -5.83 15.72
N LYS A 160 11.15 -5.55 15.46
CA LYS A 160 12.27 -6.34 15.98
C LYS A 160 12.33 -6.13 17.49
N SER A 161 12.43 -7.24 18.22
CA SER A 161 12.69 -7.29 19.66
C SER A 161 14.16 -6.98 19.96
#